data_AF-A0A171B2V1-F1
#
_entry.id   AF-A0A171B2V1-F1
#
_cell.length_a   1.000
_cell.length_b   1.000
_cell.length_c   1.000
_cell.angle_alpha   90.00
_cell.angle_beta   90.00
_cell.angle_gamma   90.00
#
_symmetry.space_group_name_H-M   'P 1'
#
loop_
_entity.id
_entity.type
_entity.pdbx_description
1 polymer ?
#
loop_
_entity_poly.entity_id
_entity_poly.type
_entity_poly.pdbx_seq_one_letter_code
_entity_poly.pdbx_strand_id
1 'polypeptide(L)'
;MSPLAAPRTRPRAALAAAATAVTALALAACTSTTGVRPVAGQATASGVVGSPGAPGGTSPGGPVASTAPSPSALTAEAYRAELQQARGPVRDALRKVADTGGLKNLDKRIGQAATAVSEAASRLETLAAPPELAVQHATYLDALRAFGAALDGARPDVLAQETCTGPAVLTKLDRAGDLADMKEAAAALTGYPADVVSVKAAKQKTRRLSNGKIIQSESRTGRGSMKVHNGGSRDAVVVVMRGKKKAFSLYVRKKAKATVPGVRDGSYRVFYTTGTDWDSGAKAFTRSCGFTEFGKSVKFRTTRSGGYIRWNNWTLTLHAVKGGTVRSKPVDPDKFPN
;
A
#
# COMPACT_ATOMS: atom_id res chain seq x y z
N MET A 1 14.42 -40.97 -59.76
CA MET A 1 14.42 -39.79 -60.65
C MET A 1 14.38 -38.53 -59.79
N SER A 2 15.55 -38.00 -59.44
CA SER A 2 15.80 -36.56 -59.24
C SER A 2 15.72 -35.87 -60.63
N PRO A 3 15.64 -34.53 -60.81
CA PRO A 3 16.39 -33.47 -60.09
C PRO A 3 15.53 -32.17 -59.91
N LEU A 4 15.99 -30.96 -59.57
CA LEU A 4 17.29 -30.28 -59.56
C LEU A 4 17.17 -29.02 -58.66
N ALA A 5 18.33 -28.56 -58.17
CA ALA A 5 18.52 -27.55 -57.13
C ALA A 5 18.37 -26.06 -57.56
N ALA A 6 18.44 -25.20 -56.54
CA ALA A 6 18.36 -23.72 -56.49
C ALA A 6 19.36 -22.93 -57.38
N PRO A 7 19.29 -21.58 -57.34
CA PRO A 7 20.34 -20.91 -56.57
C PRO A 7 19.92 -19.67 -55.74
N ARG A 8 20.84 -19.36 -54.82
CA ARG A 8 20.92 -18.28 -53.82
C ARG A 8 21.07 -16.89 -54.44
N THR A 9 20.71 -15.84 -53.68
CA THR A 9 21.52 -14.61 -53.51
C THR A 9 21.02 -13.75 -52.33
N ARG A 10 21.87 -13.62 -51.30
CA ARG A 10 22.11 -12.39 -50.50
C ARG A 10 23.50 -11.87 -50.94
N PRO A 11 24.04 -10.69 -50.56
CA PRO A 11 23.62 -9.71 -49.55
C PRO A 11 23.74 -8.23 -50.02
N ARG A 12 23.43 -7.26 -49.15
CA ARG A 12 24.18 -6.00 -49.11
C ARG A 12 24.08 -5.35 -47.73
N ALA A 13 25.25 -5.19 -47.11
CA ALA A 13 25.53 -4.42 -45.92
C ALA A 13 25.87 -2.97 -46.31
N ALA A 14 25.56 -2.03 -45.42
CA ALA A 14 26.09 -0.67 -45.26
C ALA A 14 25.05 0.10 -44.39
N LEU A 15 25.37 0.97 -43.45
CA LEU A 15 26.60 1.65 -43.08
C LEU A 15 26.41 2.18 -41.64
N ALA A 16 27.52 2.29 -40.92
CA ALA A 16 27.63 2.81 -39.56
C ALA A 16 27.26 4.30 -39.45
N ALA A 17 26.81 4.72 -38.27
CA ALA A 17 27.15 6.01 -37.70
C ALA A 17 27.08 5.93 -36.17
N ALA A 18 28.26 5.97 -35.55
CA ALA A 18 28.46 6.21 -34.14
C ALA A 18 28.23 7.70 -33.83
N ALA A 19 27.62 8.00 -32.69
CA ALA A 19 27.76 9.29 -32.03
C ALA A 19 27.66 9.08 -30.52
N THR A 20 28.83 8.86 -29.90
CA THR A 20 29.07 9.13 -28.49
C THR A 20 29.06 10.64 -28.27
N ALA A 21 28.23 11.12 -27.36
CA ALA A 21 28.42 12.41 -26.70
C ALA A 21 28.26 12.20 -25.19
N VAL A 22 29.40 12.05 -24.53
CA VAL A 22 29.56 12.28 -23.10
C VAL A 22 29.88 13.76 -22.95
N THR A 23 29.03 14.50 -22.26
CA THR A 23 29.45 15.76 -21.63
C THR A 23 28.68 15.96 -20.33
N ALA A 24 29.45 15.90 -19.24
CA ALA A 24 29.07 16.23 -17.89
C ALA A 24 28.74 17.72 -17.76
N LEU A 25 27.77 18.09 -16.92
CA LEU A 25 27.75 19.42 -16.33
C LEU A 25 26.99 19.47 -14.99
N ALA A 26 27.78 19.83 -13.97
CA ALA A 26 27.48 20.59 -12.75
C ALA A 26 26.51 20.02 -11.71
N LEU A 27 27.11 19.55 -10.60
CA LEU A 27 26.53 19.67 -9.27
C LEU A 27 26.29 21.16 -8.95
N ALA A 28 25.05 21.51 -8.60
CA ALA A 28 24.75 22.74 -7.88
C ALA A 28 24.33 22.36 -6.45
N ALA A 29 25.27 22.51 -5.52
CA ALA A 29 24.99 22.56 -4.10
C ALA A 29 24.35 23.93 -3.79
N CYS A 30 23.16 23.93 -3.20
CA CYS A 30 22.60 25.11 -2.55
C CYS A 30 22.44 24.80 -1.07
N THR A 31 23.48 25.07 -0.29
CA THR A 31 23.37 25.38 1.12
C THR A 31 22.72 26.76 1.25
N SER A 32 21.59 26.85 1.93
CA SER A 32 21.06 28.13 2.42
C SER A 32 20.94 28.06 3.93
N THR A 33 21.92 28.72 4.54
CA THR A 33 22.10 29.00 5.95
C THR A 33 21.07 30.03 6.43
N THR A 34 20.44 29.71 7.57
CA THR A 34 19.83 30.58 8.59
C THR A 34 19.27 31.95 8.20
N GLY A 35 17.96 32.12 8.43
CA GLY A 35 17.31 33.41 8.58
C GLY A 35 16.52 33.47 9.89
N VAL A 36 17.18 33.86 10.98
CA VAL A 36 16.55 34.30 12.23
C VAL A 36 16.22 35.79 12.10
N ARG A 37 15.00 36.19 12.46
CA ARG A 37 14.61 37.60 12.69
C ARG A 37 13.70 37.71 13.92
N PRO A 38 13.62 38.91 14.54
CA PRO A 38 13.83 39.07 15.98
C PRO A 38 12.55 39.28 16.82
N VAL A 39 12.80 39.23 18.13
CA VAL A 39 11.94 39.47 19.29
C VAL A 39 11.44 40.91 19.39
N ALA A 40 10.19 41.08 19.84
CA ALA A 40 9.66 42.26 20.52
C ALA A 40 9.16 41.79 21.90
N GLY A 41 9.55 42.51 22.96
CA GLY A 41 9.68 41.98 24.31
C GLY A 41 8.56 42.33 25.30
N GLN A 42 8.86 42.16 26.59
CA GLN A 42 8.62 43.17 27.63
C GLN A 42 9.40 42.78 28.89
N ALA A 43 9.97 43.81 29.52
CA ALA A 43 10.86 43.74 30.67
C ALA A 43 10.08 43.91 31.97
N THR A 44 10.58 43.31 33.06
CA THR A 44 10.49 43.90 34.40
C THR A 44 11.73 43.55 35.20
N ALA A 45 12.35 44.60 35.76
CA ALA A 45 13.46 44.55 36.69
C ALA A 45 12.95 44.58 38.14
N SER A 46 13.71 43.99 39.06
CA SER A 46 13.80 44.43 40.45
C SER A 46 15.12 43.93 41.03
N GLY A 47 15.93 44.86 41.52
CA GLY A 47 17.17 44.58 42.24
C GLY A 47 17.03 44.93 43.71
N VAL A 48 17.92 44.40 44.56
CA VAL A 48 18.29 45.00 45.85
C VAL A 48 19.78 44.72 46.17
N VAL A 49 20.48 45.84 46.33
CA VAL A 49 21.70 46.24 47.07
C VAL A 49 22.38 45.29 48.09
N GLY A 50 23.68 45.00 47.88
CA GLY A 50 24.87 45.35 48.73
C GLY A 50 25.20 44.73 50.12
N SER A 51 26.28 43.92 50.16
CA SER A 51 27.51 43.90 51.06
C SER A 51 27.42 43.80 52.61
N PRO A 52 28.54 43.55 53.38
CA PRO A 52 29.74 42.67 53.19
C PRO A 52 30.20 41.91 54.50
N GLY A 53 31.11 40.91 54.38
CA GLY A 53 32.22 40.67 55.35
C GLY A 53 32.18 39.57 56.45
N ALA A 54 32.91 38.46 56.21
CA ALA A 54 33.89 37.72 57.07
C ALA A 54 33.49 37.07 58.44
N PRO A 55 34.36 36.27 59.11
CA PRO A 55 35.02 35.01 58.70
C PRO A 55 34.94 33.88 59.76
N GLY A 56 35.34 32.65 59.40
CA GLY A 56 35.93 31.67 60.33
C GLY A 56 35.07 30.45 60.71
N GLY A 57 35.63 29.25 60.54
CA GLY A 57 35.04 28.00 61.04
C GLY A 57 35.58 26.75 60.37
N THR A 58 36.80 26.33 60.74
CA THR A 58 37.40 25.05 60.36
C THR A 58 36.81 23.91 61.21
N SER A 59 36.22 22.88 60.60
CA SER A 59 36.44 21.48 61.02
C SER A 59 35.75 20.44 60.11
N PRO A 60 36.25 19.19 60.09
CA PRO A 60 36.17 18.29 58.96
C PRO A 60 35.03 17.27 59.10
N GLY A 61 34.45 16.88 57.96
CA GLY A 61 33.49 15.79 57.88
C GLY A 61 33.16 15.45 56.43
N GLY A 62 33.99 14.65 55.77
CA GLY A 62 33.45 13.74 54.77
C GLY A 62 32.91 12.48 55.46
N PRO A 63 32.24 11.55 54.76
CA PRO A 63 31.61 11.64 53.45
C PRO A 63 30.17 11.08 53.48
N VAL A 64 29.24 11.57 52.67
CA VAL A 64 28.24 10.68 52.05
C VAL A 64 27.87 11.25 50.69
N ALA A 65 28.43 10.67 49.64
CA ALA A 65 27.78 10.73 48.34
C ALA A 65 26.43 10.04 48.50
N SER A 66 25.34 10.81 48.56
CA SER A 66 23.99 10.29 48.39
C SER A 66 23.94 9.62 47.02
N THR A 67 24.14 8.31 47.02
CA THR A 67 23.86 7.47 45.87
C THR A 67 22.36 7.47 45.75
N ALA A 68 21.84 8.32 44.86
CA ALA A 68 20.45 8.22 44.44
C ALA A 68 20.21 6.76 44.00
N PRO A 69 19.15 6.08 44.48
CA PRO A 69 18.89 4.72 44.05
C PRO A 69 18.67 4.75 42.54
N SER A 70 19.60 4.15 41.80
CA SER A 70 19.38 3.81 40.40
C SER A 70 18.10 2.99 40.33
N PRO A 71 17.18 3.29 39.39
CA PRO A 71 15.94 2.54 39.26
C PRO A 71 16.29 1.05 39.17
N SER A 72 15.75 0.26 40.08
CA SER A 72 16.04 -1.17 40.13
C SER A 72 15.57 -1.78 38.81
N ALA A 73 16.50 -2.41 38.08
CA ALA A 73 16.19 -3.07 36.82
C ALA A 73 15.05 -4.07 37.01
N LEU A 74 14.17 -4.19 36.03
CA LEU A 74 13.08 -5.16 36.07
C LEU A 74 13.65 -6.58 36.18
N THR A 75 12.95 -7.46 36.90
CA THR A 75 13.27 -8.89 36.87
C THR A 75 13.03 -9.44 35.46
N ALA A 76 13.71 -10.53 35.12
CA ALA A 76 13.57 -11.19 33.82
C ALA A 76 12.11 -11.58 33.53
N GLU A 77 11.34 -12.08 34.53
CA GLU A 77 9.93 -12.39 34.35
C GLU A 77 9.07 -11.15 34.11
N ALA A 78 9.32 -10.05 34.84
CA ALA A 78 8.58 -8.81 34.68
C ALA A 78 8.83 -8.19 33.29
N TYR A 79 10.08 -8.16 32.85
CA TYR A 79 10.45 -7.69 31.51
C TYR A 79 9.81 -8.57 30.39
N ARG A 80 9.76 -9.89 30.59
CA ARG A 80 9.07 -10.81 29.66
C ARG A 80 7.58 -10.52 29.56
N ALA A 81 6.91 -10.26 30.68
CA ALA A 81 5.48 -9.95 30.71
C ALA A 81 5.17 -8.65 29.96
N GLU A 82 5.99 -7.62 30.15
CA GLU A 82 5.86 -6.35 29.45
C GLU A 82 6.03 -6.49 27.94
N LEU A 83 7.03 -7.25 27.48
CA LEU A 83 7.22 -7.54 26.06
C LEU A 83 6.00 -8.26 25.44
N GLN A 84 5.40 -9.23 26.15
CA GLN A 84 4.18 -9.88 25.67
C GLN A 84 3.02 -8.90 25.54
N GLN A 85 2.84 -8.02 26.53
CA GLN A 85 1.73 -7.10 26.54
C GLN A 85 1.87 -6.04 25.44
N ALA A 86 3.10 -5.60 25.13
CA ALA A 86 3.38 -4.72 24.00
C ALA A 86 3.21 -5.43 22.64
N ARG A 87 3.56 -6.72 22.56
CA ARG A 87 3.53 -7.51 21.32
C ARG A 87 2.12 -7.79 20.79
N GLY A 88 1.16 -8.09 21.66
CA GLY A 88 -0.19 -8.52 21.27
C GLY A 88 -0.91 -7.56 20.32
N PRO A 89 -1.10 -6.28 20.69
CA PRO A 89 -1.78 -5.29 19.87
C PRO A 89 -1.14 -5.09 18.48
N VAL A 90 0.20 -5.10 18.42
CA VAL A 90 0.93 -4.95 17.16
C VAL A 90 0.65 -6.12 16.22
N ARG A 91 0.72 -7.35 16.73
CA ARG A 91 0.45 -8.56 15.92
C ARG A 91 -0.98 -8.57 15.37
N ASP A 92 -1.95 -8.16 16.19
CA ASP A 92 -3.35 -8.09 15.79
C ASP A 92 -3.58 -7.01 14.72
N ALA A 93 -2.94 -5.85 14.86
CA ALA A 93 -3.01 -4.79 13.88
C ALA A 93 -2.39 -5.20 12.54
N LEU A 94 -1.21 -5.83 12.55
CA LEU A 94 -0.57 -6.35 11.33
C LEU A 94 -1.40 -7.45 10.66
N ARG A 95 -2.04 -8.33 11.44
CA ARG A 95 -2.97 -9.32 10.90
C ARG A 95 -4.16 -8.66 10.23
N LYS A 96 -4.76 -7.64 10.84
CA LYS A 96 -5.84 -6.86 10.22
C LYS A 96 -5.38 -6.21 8.92
N VAL A 97 -4.15 -5.69 8.84
CA VAL A 97 -3.58 -5.22 7.57
C VAL A 97 -3.52 -6.37 6.57
N ALA A 98 -2.89 -7.50 6.90
CA ALA A 98 -2.74 -8.66 6.02
C ALA A 98 -4.08 -9.19 5.47
N ASP A 99 -5.14 -9.18 6.28
CA ASP A 99 -6.46 -9.67 5.90
C ASP A 99 -7.26 -8.68 5.04
N THR A 100 -6.69 -7.50 4.73
CA THR A 100 -7.37 -6.46 3.95
C THR A 100 -7.22 -6.71 2.45
N GLY A 101 -8.26 -7.29 1.86
CA GLY A 101 -8.27 -7.67 0.44
C GLY A 101 -8.50 -6.55 -0.59
N GLY A 102 -8.56 -5.29 -0.19
CA GLY A 102 -8.83 -4.17 -1.11
C GLY A 102 -8.53 -2.81 -0.47
N LEU A 103 -8.76 -1.71 -1.20
CA LEU A 103 -8.48 -0.36 -0.69
C LEU A 103 -9.38 0.05 0.49
N LYS A 104 -10.59 -0.54 0.57
CA LYS A 104 -11.56 -0.21 1.61
C LYS A 104 -10.98 -0.44 3.00
N ASN A 105 -10.88 0.64 3.78
CA ASN A 105 -10.24 0.69 5.10
C ASN A 105 -8.74 0.36 5.15
N LEU A 106 -8.05 0.18 4.02
CA LEU A 106 -6.64 -0.22 4.03
C LEU A 106 -5.74 0.85 4.67
N ASP A 107 -5.88 2.11 4.24
CA ASP A 107 -5.16 3.24 4.82
C ASP A 107 -5.35 3.34 6.34
N LYS A 108 -6.62 3.27 6.78
CA LYS A 108 -6.98 3.28 8.20
C LYS A 108 -6.31 2.14 8.97
N ARG A 109 -6.30 0.92 8.43
CA ARG A 109 -5.71 -0.25 9.10
C ARG A 109 -4.20 -0.15 9.18
N ILE A 110 -3.54 0.43 8.18
CA ILE A 110 -2.10 0.70 8.22
C ILE A 110 -1.78 1.73 9.29
N GLY A 111 -2.53 2.84 9.34
CA GLY A 111 -2.36 3.86 10.39
C GLY A 111 -2.57 3.27 11.79
N GLN A 112 -3.59 2.43 11.98
CA GLN A 112 -3.80 1.72 13.24
C GLN A 112 -2.64 0.77 13.62
N ALA A 113 -2.01 0.14 12.63
CA ALA A 113 -0.82 -0.68 12.88
C ALA A 113 0.39 0.18 13.24
N ALA A 114 0.61 1.31 12.57
CA ALA A 114 1.67 2.26 12.91
C ALA A 114 1.49 2.82 14.33
N THR A 115 0.27 3.20 14.70
CA THR A 115 -0.07 3.64 16.07
C THR A 115 0.22 2.54 17.09
N ALA A 116 -0.22 1.30 16.86
CA ALA A 116 0.05 0.19 17.78
C ALA A 116 1.55 -0.06 17.97
N VAL A 117 2.35 0.06 16.91
CA VAL A 117 3.81 -0.05 16.97
C VAL A 117 4.42 1.09 17.78
N SER A 118 3.97 2.33 17.58
CA SER A 118 4.45 3.51 18.32
C SER A 118 4.08 3.44 19.81
N GLU A 119 2.87 3.00 20.14
CA GLU A 119 2.44 2.76 21.53
C GLU A 119 3.27 1.66 22.20
N ALA A 120 3.56 0.57 21.47
CA ALA A 120 4.44 -0.50 21.96
C ALA A 120 5.86 0.02 22.23
N ALA A 121 6.45 0.79 21.32
CA ALA A 121 7.76 1.40 21.51
C ALA A 121 7.77 2.35 22.73
N SER A 122 6.77 3.23 22.85
CA SER A 122 6.66 4.20 23.95
C SER A 122 6.50 3.52 25.31
N ARG A 123 5.73 2.44 25.37
CA ARG A 123 5.59 1.63 26.59
C ARG A 123 6.92 1.02 26.99
N LEU A 124 7.59 0.37 26.05
CA LEU A 124 8.83 -0.36 26.31
C LEU A 124 9.99 0.58 26.66
N GLU A 125 10.01 1.80 26.14
CA GLU A 125 11.01 2.83 26.45
C GLU A 125 11.01 3.27 27.91
N THR A 126 9.87 3.15 28.61
CA THR A 126 9.79 3.48 30.05
C THR A 126 10.37 2.41 30.96
N LEU A 127 10.77 1.26 30.40
CA LEU A 127 11.21 0.10 31.17
C LEU A 127 12.73 0.10 31.36
N ALA A 128 13.17 -0.18 32.59
CA ALA A 128 14.56 -0.50 32.87
C ALA A 128 14.83 -1.96 32.49
N ALA A 129 15.32 -2.18 31.26
CA ALA A 129 15.72 -3.51 30.79
C ALA A 129 16.84 -4.11 31.66
N PRO A 130 16.89 -5.45 31.80
CA PRO A 130 18.02 -6.12 32.46
C PRO A 130 19.36 -5.70 31.82
N PRO A 131 20.43 -5.47 32.61
CA PRO A 131 21.70 -4.94 32.11
C PRO A 131 22.29 -5.74 30.94
N GLU A 132 22.10 -7.07 30.95
CA GLU A 132 22.56 -7.99 29.92
C GLU A 132 21.83 -7.85 28.58
N LEU A 133 20.67 -7.19 28.55
CA LEU A 133 19.84 -6.95 27.36
C LEU A 133 19.72 -5.48 26.98
N ALA A 134 20.37 -4.56 27.72
CA ALA A 134 20.15 -3.12 27.54
C ALA A 134 20.41 -2.65 26.10
N VAL A 135 21.46 -3.17 25.46
CA VAL A 135 21.81 -2.84 24.07
C VAL A 135 20.77 -3.40 23.10
N GLN A 136 20.40 -4.67 23.24
CA GLN A 136 19.42 -5.34 22.38
C GLN A 136 18.03 -4.73 22.52
N HIS A 137 17.65 -4.30 23.73
CA HIS A 137 16.42 -3.57 23.99
C HIS A 137 16.40 -2.22 23.26
N ALA A 138 17.47 -1.44 23.35
CA ALA A 138 17.59 -0.17 22.62
C ALA A 138 17.49 -0.38 21.10
N THR A 139 18.21 -1.35 20.55
CA THR A 139 18.11 -1.71 19.12
C THR A 139 16.70 -2.14 18.72
N TYR A 140 16.00 -2.89 19.59
CA TYR A 140 14.62 -3.31 19.34
C TYR A 140 13.64 -2.12 19.34
N LEU A 141 13.81 -1.14 20.24
CA LEU A 141 13.02 0.10 20.22
C LEU A 141 13.23 0.89 18.93
N ASP A 142 14.48 1.02 18.48
CA ASP A 142 14.79 1.70 17.22
C ASP A 142 14.18 0.98 16.01
N ALA A 143 14.23 -0.36 15.99
CA ALA A 143 13.58 -1.17 14.97
C ALA A 143 12.05 -1.00 14.99
N LEU A 144 11.41 -0.96 16.17
CA LEU A 144 9.97 -0.68 16.28
C LEU A 144 9.63 0.71 15.72
N ARG A 145 10.37 1.75 16.09
CA ARG A 145 10.13 3.11 15.59
C ARG A 145 10.30 3.18 14.07
N ALA A 146 11.37 2.60 13.53
CA ALA A 146 11.62 2.51 12.10
C ALA A 146 10.48 1.76 11.38
N PHE A 147 10.04 0.64 11.93
CA PHE A 147 8.94 -0.15 11.37
C PHE A 147 7.60 0.59 11.38
N GLY A 148 7.29 1.33 12.47
CA GLY A 148 6.14 2.20 12.54
C GLY A 148 6.16 3.30 11.46
N ALA A 149 7.32 3.94 11.27
CA ALA A 149 7.52 4.92 10.22
C ALA A 149 7.40 4.31 8.80
N ALA A 150 7.87 3.07 8.59
CA ALA A 150 7.72 2.37 7.32
C ALA A 150 6.24 2.06 7.00
N LEU A 151 5.45 1.67 8.01
CA LEU A 151 4.00 1.50 7.86
C LEU A 151 3.33 2.81 7.45
N ASP A 152 3.61 3.92 8.13
CA ASP A 152 3.06 5.23 7.75
C ASP A 152 3.54 5.68 6.36
N GLY A 153 4.80 5.41 6.02
CA GLY A 153 5.37 5.66 4.70
C GLY A 153 4.72 4.87 3.57
N ALA A 154 4.02 3.78 3.85
CA ALA A 154 3.27 3.01 2.85
C ALA A 154 1.88 3.61 2.55
N ARG A 155 1.34 4.48 3.43
CA ARG A 155 0.01 5.06 3.27
C ARG A 155 -0.12 5.95 2.01
N PRO A 156 0.86 6.81 1.66
CA PRO A 156 0.83 7.54 0.40
C PRO A 156 0.64 6.66 -0.84
N ASP A 157 1.22 5.46 -0.89
CA ASP A 157 1.02 4.54 -2.02
C ASP A 157 -0.40 3.99 -2.10
N VAL A 158 -1.04 3.78 -0.95
CA VAL A 158 -2.42 3.34 -0.86
C VAL A 158 -3.36 4.44 -1.34
N LEU A 159 -3.12 5.68 -0.91
CA LEU A 159 -3.86 6.86 -1.36
C LEU A 159 -3.66 7.12 -2.86
N ALA A 160 -2.44 6.92 -3.37
CA ALA A 160 -2.11 6.99 -4.79
C ALA A 160 -2.56 5.75 -5.59
N GLN A 161 -3.15 4.75 -4.94
CA GLN A 161 -3.62 3.50 -5.54
C GLN A 161 -2.52 2.65 -6.20
N GLU A 162 -1.26 2.86 -5.83
CA GLU A 162 -0.14 2.04 -6.28
C GLU A 162 -0.08 0.70 -5.54
N THR A 163 -0.55 0.67 -4.28
CA THR A 163 -0.74 -0.55 -3.50
C THR A 163 -2.17 -0.65 -3.02
N CYS A 164 -2.85 -1.75 -3.35
CA CYS A 164 -4.31 -1.82 -3.27
C CYS A 164 -4.85 -2.89 -2.33
N THR A 165 -3.97 -3.67 -1.69
CA THR A 165 -4.33 -4.73 -0.75
C THR A 165 -3.29 -4.79 0.36
N GLY A 166 -3.69 -5.22 1.55
CA GLY A 166 -2.80 -5.43 2.69
C GLY A 166 -1.63 -6.37 2.42
N PRO A 167 -1.83 -7.55 1.80
CA PRO A 167 -0.73 -8.40 1.41
C PRO A 167 0.30 -7.71 0.51
N ALA A 168 -0.14 -6.81 -0.38
CA ALA A 168 0.77 -6.08 -1.25
C ALA A 168 1.57 -5.01 -0.50
N VAL A 169 1.00 -4.39 0.54
CA VAL A 169 1.73 -3.50 1.46
C VAL A 169 2.83 -4.29 2.17
N LEU A 170 2.49 -5.45 2.73
CA LEU A 170 3.47 -6.31 3.41
C LEU A 170 4.56 -6.81 2.46
N THR A 171 4.22 -7.17 1.22
CA THR A 171 5.22 -7.50 0.19
C THR A 171 6.13 -6.31 -0.11
N LYS A 172 5.63 -5.07 -0.10
CA LYS A 172 6.45 -3.88 -0.32
C LYS A 172 7.45 -3.67 0.83
N LEU A 173 6.98 -3.74 2.07
CA LEU A 173 7.81 -3.62 3.28
C LEU A 173 8.86 -4.72 3.35
N ASP A 174 8.49 -5.97 3.03
CA ASP A 174 9.42 -7.11 2.98
C ASP A 174 10.54 -6.88 1.94
N ARG A 175 10.20 -6.33 0.78
CA ARG A 175 11.19 -6.01 -0.27
C ARG A 175 12.10 -4.83 0.11
N ALA A 176 11.65 -3.95 0.99
CA ALA A 176 12.43 -2.81 1.47
C ALA A 176 13.37 -3.19 2.62
N GLY A 177 13.17 -4.35 3.26
CA GLY A 177 13.97 -4.82 4.39
C GLY A 177 13.26 -4.66 5.74
N ASP A 178 12.21 -3.83 5.82
CA ASP A 178 11.56 -3.46 7.09
C ASP A 178 11.08 -4.66 7.92
N LEU A 179 10.55 -5.70 7.26
CA LEU A 179 10.10 -6.91 7.95
C LEU A 179 11.26 -7.82 8.38
N ALA A 180 12.40 -7.76 7.70
CA ALA A 180 13.58 -8.53 8.05
C ALA A 180 14.29 -7.87 9.25
N ASP A 181 14.51 -6.56 9.18
CA ASP A 181 15.17 -5.78 10.23
C ASP A 181 14.41 -5.90 11.56
N MET A 182 13.07 -5.79 11.52
CA MET A 182 12.23 -5.98 12.71
C MET A 182 12.33 -7.41 13.29
N LYS A 183 12.44 -8.43 12.44
CA LYS A 183 12.60 -9.83 12.89
C LYS A 183 13.98 -10.08 13.48
N GLU A 184 15.01 -9.49 12.90
CA GLU A 184 16.39 -9.58 13.39
C GLU A 184 16.52 -8.93 14.77
N ALA A 185 16.01 -7.70 14.93
CA ALA A 185 16.00 -7.02 16.22
C ALA A 185 15.21 -7.81 17.29
N ALA A 186 14.08 -8.42 16.91
CA ALA A 186 13.33 -9.29 17.80
C ALA A 186 14.12 -10.56 18.18
N ALA A 187 14.86 -11.16 17.25
CA ALA A 187 15.66 -12.36 17.49
C ALA A 187 16.86 -12.10 18.42
N ALA A 188 17.41 -10.89 18.42
CA ALA A 188 18.47 -10.47 19.33
C ALA A 188 18.04 -10.54 20.81
N LEU A 189 16.75 -10.39 21.11
CA LEU A 189 16.17 -10.62 22.43
C LEU A 189 15.86 -12.11 22.66
N THR A 190 16.88 -12.96 22.53
CA THR A 190 16.74 -14.42 22.59
C THR A 190 16.08 -14.88 23.89
N GLY A 191 15.10 -15.77 23.76
CA GLY A 191 14.32 -16.27 24.88
C GLY A 191 13.16 -15.35 25.29
N TYR A 192 13.08 -14.11 24.80
CA TYR A 192 12.01 -13.17 25.11
C TYR A 192 11.00 -13.04 23.95
N PRO A 193 9.73 -12.71 24.24
CA PRO A 193 8.68 -12.65 23.24
C PRO A 193 8.61 -11.27 22.56
N ALA A 194 9.57 -11.02 21.68
CA ALA A 194 9.69 -9.77 20.93
C ALA A 194 9.19 -9.88 19.48
N ASP A 195 8.67 -11.03 19.04
CA ASP A 195 8.25 -11.24 17.65
C ASP A 195 6.90 -10.57 17.34
N VAL A 196 6.94 -9.34 16.83
CA VAL A 196 5.74 -8.57 16.43
C VAL A 196 5.28 -8.86 15.01
N VAL A 197 6.18 -9.26 14.11
CA VAL A 197 5.84 -9.59 12.71
C VAL A 197 5.24 -11.00 12.64
N SER A 198 3.92 -11.09 12.83
CA SER A 198 3.16 -12.34 12.83
C SER A 198 2.80 -12.86 11.43
N VAL A 199 2.93 -12.01 10.42
CA VAL A 199 2.44 -12.26 9.06
C VAL A 199 3.59 -12.49 8.10
N LYS A 200 3.47 -13.53 7.27
CA LYS A 200 4.43 -13.81 6.21
C LYS A 200 4.06 -13.00 4.96
N ALA A 201 4.96 -12.10 4.56
CA ALA A 201 4.84 -11.44 3.28
C ALA A 201 4.97 -12.45 2.13
N ALA A 202 4.10 -12.35 1.14
CA ALA A 202 4.21 -13.13 -0.08
C ALA A 202 5.24 -12.48 -1.01
N LYS A 203 5.89 -13.29 -1.86
CA LYS A 203 6.67 -12.76 -2.97
C LYS A 203 5.76 -12.00 -3.94
N GLN A 204 6.30 -10.93 -4.54
CA GLN A 204 5.59 -10.19 -5.59
C GLN A 204 5.28 -11.09 -6.78
N LYS A 205 4.04 -11.02 -7.28
CA LYS A 205 3.55 -11.82 -8.41
C LYS A 205 2.91 -10.91 -9.47
N THR A 206 2.66 -11.47 -10.66
CA THR A 206 1.93 -10.81 -11.75
C THR A 206 0.83 -11.73 -12.29
N ARG A 207 -0.09 -12.11 -11.40
CA ARG A 207 -1.22 -13.00 -11.70
C ARG A 207 -2.25 -12.31 -12.60
N ARG A 208 -2.93 -13.12 -13.42
CA ARG A 208 -4.03 -12.67 -14.29
C ARG A 208 -4.94 -13.82 -14.63
N LEU A 209 -6.23 -13.53 -14.84
CA LEU A 209 -7.18 -14.51 -15.36
C LEU A 209 -7.09 -14.63 -16.88
N SER A 210 -7.74 -15.65 -17.46
CA SER A 210 -7.97 -15.71 -18.90
C SER A 210 -8.87 -14.55 -19.35
N ASN A 211 -8.65 -14.05 -20.57
CA ASN A 211 -9.46 -12.98 -21.12
C ASN A 211 -10.92 -13.44 -21.30
N GLY A 212 -11.87 -12.63 -20.89
CA GLY A 212 -13.30 -12.96 -20.93
C GLY A 212 -13.75 -13.90 -19.81
N LYS A 213 -12.89 -14.22 -18.84
CA LYS A 213 -13.28 -15.06 -17.69
C LYS A 213 -14.41 -14.37 -16.93
N ILE A 214 -15.56 -15.04 -16.85
CA ILE A 214 -16.66 -14.63 -15.97
C ILE A 214 -16.26 -14.96 -14.52
N ILE A 215 -16.33 -13.95 -13.65
CA ILE A 215 -16.01 -14.08 -12.22
C ILE A 215 -17.29 -14.41 -11.43
N GLN A 216 -18.39 -13.72 -11.77
CA GLN A 216 -19.71 -13.94 -11.20
C GLN A 216 -20.76 -13.68 -12.27
N SER A 217 -21.87 -14.40 -12.25
CA SER A 217 -22.98 -14.16 -13.18
C SER A 217 -24.29 -14.66 -12.60
N GLU A 218 -25.36 -13.91 -12.85
CA GLU A 218 -26.72 -14.41 -12.78
C GLU A 218 -27.02 -15.34 -13.98
N SER A 219 -28.23 -15.91 -14.00
CA SER A 219 -28.74 -16.64 -15.15
C SER A 219 -28.85 -15.73 -16.38
N ARG A 220 -28.17 -16.11 -17.46
CA ARG A 220 -28.04 -15.33 -18.71
C ARG A 220 -28.98 -15.87 -19.81
N THR A 221 -30.28 -15.75 -19.59
CA THR A 221 -31.34 -16.23 -20.51
C THR A 221 -31.83 -15.19 -21.51
N GLY A 222 -31.19 -14.00 -21.55
CA GLY A 222 -31.57 -12.95 -22.49
C GLY A 222 -31.08 -13.19 -23.92
N ARG A 223 -31.46 -12.29 -24.83
CA ARG A 223 -30.98 -12.30 -26.23
C ARG A 223 -29.84 -11.31 -26.48
N GLY A 224 -29.67 -10.34 -25.59
CA GLY A 224 -28.65 -9.31 -25.71
C GLY A 224 -27.24 -9.85 -25.52
N SER A 225 -26.26 -9.12 -26.05
CA SER A 225 -24.85 -9.35 -25.78
C SER A 225 -24.13 -8.05 -25.45
N MET A 226 -23.15 -8.15 -24.54
CA MET A 226 -22.28 -7.04 -24.14
C MET A 226 -20.86 -7.35 -24.54
N LYS A 227 -20.31 -6.58 -25.48
CA LYS A 227 -18.89 -6.59 -25.83
C LYS A 227 -18.18 -5.54 -25.01
N VAL A 228 -17.07 -5.90 -24.39
CA VAL A 228 -16.18 -4.98 -23.67
C VAL A 228 -14.86 -4.91 -24.40
N HIS A 229 -14.38 -3.70 -24.65
CA HIS A 229 -13.07 -3.41 -25.18
C HIS A 229 -12.22 -2.68 -24.14
N ASN A 230 -11.25 -3.41 -23.59
CA ASN A 230 -10.21 -2.80 -22.78
C ASN A 230 -9.06 -2.35 -23.70
N GLY A 231 -9.05 -1.08 -24.10
CA GLY A 231 -7.95 -0.46 -24.84
C GLY A 231 -6.87 0.14 -23.96
N GLY A 232 -6.97 0.03 -22.64
CA GLY A 232 -6.00 0.54 -21.69
C GLY A 232 -4.70 -0.28 -21.64
N SER A 233 -3.76 0.19 -20.83
CA SER A 233 -2.46 -0.45 -20.56
C SER A 233 -2.51 -1.49 -19.42
N ARG A 234 -3.60 -1.53 -18.65
CA ARG A 234 -3.81 -2.40 -17.49
C ARG A 234 -4.96 -3.39 -17.74
N ASP A 235 -4.94 -4.51 -17.02
CA ASP A 235 -6.05 -5.45 -17.04
C ASP A 235 -7.25 -4.82 -16.32
N ALA A 236 -8.46 -5.31 -16.60
CA ALA A 236 -9.68 -4.77 -16.03
C ALA A 236 -10.65 -5.86 -15.56
N VAL A 237 -11.42 -5.56 -14.53
CA VAL A 237 -12.63 -6.28 -14.18
C VAL A 237 -13.81 -5.36 -14.33
N VAL A 238 -14.77 -5.77 -15.14
CA VAL A 238 -16.02 -5.05 -15.35
C VAL A 238 -17.09 -5.66 -14.46
N VAL A 239 -17.78 -4.83 -13.69
CA VAL A 239 -18.91 -5.20 -12.84
C VAL A 239 -20.16 -4.53 -13.39
N VAL A 240 -21.15 -5.36 -13.73
CA VAL A 240 -22.41 -4.91 -14.32
C VAL A 240 -23.53 -5.11 -13.32
N MET A 241 -24.19 -4.01 -12.95
CA MET A 241 -25.24 -3.95 -11.94
C MET A 241 -26.60 -3.76 -12.59
N ARG A 242 -27.61 -4.54 -12.17
CA ARG A 242 -29.02 -4.33 -12.51
C ARG A 242 -29.78 -3.98 -11.23
N GLY A 243 -30.20 -2.72 -11.12
CA GLY A 243 -30.67 -2.18 -9.85
C GLY A 243 -29.56 -2.24 -8.79
N LYS A 244 -29.84 -2.87 -7.64
CA LYS A 244 -28.87 -3.06 -6.54
C LYS A 244 -28.10 -4.39 -6.61
N LYS A 245 -28.41 -5.27 -7.56
CA LYS A 245 -27.81 -6.61 -7.66
C LYS A 245 -26.77 -6.66 -8.78
N LYS A 246 -25.68 -7.40 -8.55
CA LYS A 246 -24.69 -7.69 -9.58
C LYS A 246 -25.27 -8.68 -10.58
N ALA A 247 -25.41 -8.26 -11.82
CA ALA A 247 -25.86 -9.13 -12.90
C ALA A 247 -24.71 -10.04 -13.33
N PHE A 248 -23.53 -9.47 -13.63
CA PHE A 248 -22.33 -10.27 -13.88
C PHE A 248 -21.07 -9.43 -13.69
N SER A 249 -19.94 -10.11 -13.55
CA SER A 249 -18.62 -9.52 -13.64
C SER A 249 -17.70 -10.35 -14.52
N LEU A 250 -16.81 -9.69 -15.26
CA LEU A 250 -15.87 -10.36 -16.14
C LEU A 250 -14.48 -9.73 -16.10
N TYR A 251 -13.48 -10.55 -16.37
CA TYR A 251 -12.09 -10.14 -16.52
C TYR A 251 -11.77 -9.86 -17.99
N VAL A 252 -11.17 -8.72 -18.28
CA VAL A 252 -10.73 -8.31 -19.62
C VAL A 252 -9.28 -7.88 -19.57
N ARG A 253 -8.42 -8.60 -20.29
CA ARG A 253 -6.99 -8.27 -20.35
C ARG A 253 -6.75 -6.92 -21.03
N LYS A 254 -5.62 -6.28 -20.73
CA LYS A 254 -5.17 -5.08 -21.42
C LYS A 254 -5.14 -5.30 -22.93
N LYS A 255 -5.51 -4.28 -23.70
CA LYS A 255 -5.59 -4.31 -25.18
C LYS A 255 -6.45 -5.44 -25.75
N ALA A 256 -7.37 -6.00 -24.98
CA ALA A 256 -8.22 -7.11 -25.39
C ALA A 256 -9.71 -6.72 -25.49
N LYS A 257 -10.48 -7.67 -26.04
CA LYS A 257 -11.94 -7.59 -26.15
C LYS A 257 -12.54 -8.88 -25.59
N ALA A 258 -13.71 -8.78 -24.97
CA ALA A 258 -14.47 -9.92 -24.48
C ALA A 258 -15.96 -9.70 -24.71
N THR A 259 -16.72 -10.76 -24.96
CA THR A 259 -18.16 -10.69 -25.19
C THR A 259 -18.90 -11.58 -24.21
N VAL A 260 -19.92 -11.02 -23.57
CA VAL A 260 -20.85 -11.76 -22.71
C VAL A 260 -22.20 -11.87 -23.43
N PRO A 261 -22.60 -13.07 -23.88
CA PRO A 261 -23.91 -13.31 -24.46
C PRO A 261 -24.96 -13.54 -23.35
N GLY A 262 -26.25 -13.54 -23.74
CA GLY A 262 -27.34 -13.92 -22.85
C GLY A 262 -27.79 -12.81 -21.88
N VAL A 263 -27.43 -11.56 -22.15
CA VAL A 263 -27.79 -10.42 -21.29
C VAL A 263 -29.30 -10.18 -21.39
N ARG A 264 -29.96 -10.21 -20.23
CA ARG A 264 -31.40 -10.02 -20.09
C ARG A 264 -31.80 -8.58 -20.40
N ASP A 265 -33.06 -8.38 -20.75
CA ASP A 265 -33.62 -7.04 -20.87
C ASP A 265 -33.57 -6.32 -19.51
N GLY A 266 -33.31 -5.02 -19.54
CA GLY A 266 -33.18 -4.21 -18.34
C GLY A 266 -32.24 -3.02 -18.51
N SER A 267 -32.17 -2.18 -17.48
CA SER A 267 -31.21 -1.08 -17.39
C SER A 267 -30.06 -1.46 -16.48
N TYR A 268 -28.83 -1.19 -16.93
CA TYR A 268 -27.61 -1.64 -16.29
C TYR A 268 -26.65 -0.49 -16.01
N ARG A 269 -26.12 -0.41 -14.80
CA ARG A 269 -24.97 0.44 -14.46
C ARG A 269 -23.71 -0.38 -14.61
N VAL A 270 -22.68 0.20 -15.22
CA VAL A 270 -21.41 -0.50 -15.43
C VAL A 270 -20.32 0.20 -14.66
N PHE A 271 -19.58 -0.58 -13.89
CA PHE A 271 -18.39 -0.17 -13.18
C PHE A 271 -17.23 -0.99 -13.68
N TYR A 272 -16.03 -0.46 -13.59
CA TYR A 272 -14.84 -1.25 -13.84
C TYR A 272 -13.72 -0.84 -12.90
N THR A 273 -12.94 -1.84 -12.51
CA THR A 273 -11.64 -1.64 -11.88
C THR A 273 -10.55 -2.02 -12.86
N THR A 274 -9.44 -1.29 -12.87
CA THR A 274 -8.24 -1.65 -13.62
C THR A 274 -7.08 -1.87 -12.66
N GLY A 275 -6.06 -2.62 -13.07
CA GLY A 275 -4.86 -2.79 -12.25
C GLY A 275 -3.91 -3.87 -12.75
N THR A 276 -2.98 -4.25 -11.87
CA THR A 276 -1.99 -5.31 -12.10
C THR A 276 -2.01 -6.32 -10.97
N ASP A 277 -1.61 -7.55 -11.29
CA ASP A 277 -1.63 -8.71 -10.37
C ASP A 277 -3.00 -8.97 -9.74
N TRP A 278 -3.83 -9.73 -10.44
CA TRP A 278 -5.15 -10.11 -9.95
C TRP A 278 -5.06 -11.15 -8.84
N ASP A 279 -5.54 -10.79 -7.65
CA ASP A 279 -5.74 -11.71 -6.55
C ASP A 279 -7.16 -12.30 -6.61
N SER A 280 -7.25 -13.62 -6.82
CA SER A 280 -8.56 -14.30 -6.89
C SER A 280 -9.21 -14.50 -5.53
N GLY A 281 -8.43 -14.59 -4.45
CA GLY A 281 -8.96 -14.70 -3.10
C GLY A 281 -9.55 -13.38 -2.63
N ALA A 282 -8.82 -12.29 -2.89
CA ALA A 282 -9.27 -10.94 -2.55
C ALA A 282 -10.26 -10.34 -3.57
N LYS A 283 -10.36 -10.94 -4.77
CA LYS A 283 -11.10 -10.43 -5.93
C LYS A 283 -10.76 -8.98 -6.27
N ALA A 284 -9.46 -8.65 -6.19
CA ALA A 284 -8.95 -7.31 -6.42
C ALA A 284 -7.61 -7.35 -7.15
N PHE A 285 -7.26 -6.23 -7.80
CA PHE A 285 -5.89 -6.01 -8.24
C PHE A 285 -5.06 -5.56 -7.05
N THR A 286 -3.84 -6.09 -6.92
CA THR A 286 -2.99 -5.77 -5.78
C THR A 286 -2.25 -4.45 -5.93
N ARG A 287 -2.08 -3.95 -7.17
CA ARG A 287 -1.27 -2.76 -7.47
C ARG A 287 -1.80 -1.93 -8.64
N SER A 288 -1.47 -0.64 -8.59
CA SER A 288 -1.84 0.38 -9.58
C SER A 288 -3.32 0.30 -9.97
N CYS A 289 -4.19 0.19 -8.96
CA CYS A 289 -5.61 -0.02 -9.18
C CYS A 289 -6.32 1.30 -9.51
N GLY A 290 -7.42 1.22 -10.23
CA GLY A 290 -8.30 2.36 -10.49
C GLY A 290 -9.75 1.91 -10.49
N PHE A 291 -10.67 2.79 -10.11
CA PHE A 291 -12.09 2.50 -9.99
C PHE A 291 -12.91 3.54 -10.74
N THR A 292 -13.86 3.08 -11.55
CA THR A 292 -14.55 3.97 -12.48
C THR A 292 -15.98 3.50 -12.74
N GLU A 293 -16.92 4.43 -12.77
CA GLU A 293 -18.28 4.23 -13.26
C GLU A 293 -18.36 4.68 -14.71
N PHE A 294 -18.93 3.81 -15.54
CA PHE A 294 -19.34 4.14 -16.89
C PHE A 294 -20.58 5.03 -16.78
N GLY A 295 -20.41 6.34 -16.89
CA GLY A 295 -21.38 7.36 -16.46
C GLY A 295 -22.75 7.38 -17.16
N LYS A 296 -23.05 6.41 -18.04
CA LYS A 296 -24.39 6.21 -18.63
C LYS A 296 -24.85 4.76 -18.40
N SER A 297 -26.11 4.61 -18.03
CA SER A 297 -26.73 3.29 -17.95
C SER A 297 -26.94 2.70 -19.35
N VAL A 298 -26.79 1.39 -19.46
CA VAL A 298 -26.92 0.62 -20.69
C VAL A 298 -28.25 -0.12 -20.65
N LYS A 299 -29.12 0.09 -21.65
CA LYS A 299 -30.46 -0.52 -21.67
C LYS A 299 -30.54 -1.63 -22.71
N PHE A 300 -30.82 -2.85 -22.27
CA PHE A 300 -31.15 -3.98 -23.15
C PHE A 300 -32.66 -4.09 -23.33
N ARG A 301 -33.12 -4.28 -24.57
CA ARG A 301 -34.53 -4.43 -24.93
C ARG A 301 -34.69 -5.42 -26.07
N THR A 302 -35.59 -6.37 -25.87
CA THR A 302 -36.11 -7.28 -26.88
C THR A 302 -37.52 -6.84 -27.25
N THR A 303 -37.80 -6.66 -28.54
CA THR A 303 -39.11 -6.29 -29.06
C THR A 303 -39.62 -7.41 -29.98
N ARG A 304 -40.86 -7.85 -29.75
CA ARG A 304 -41.55 -8.83 -30.59
C ARG A 304 -42.65 -8.11 -31.37
N SER A 305 -42.67 -8.24 -32.69
CA SER A 305 -43.70 -7.63 -33.54
C SER A 305 -43.89 -8.45 -34.82
N GLY A 306 -45.14 -8.83 -35.12
CA GLY A 306 -45.56 -9.40 -36.40
C GLY A 306 -44.68 -10.53 -36.93
N GLY A 307 -44.24 -11.46 -36.07
CA GLY A 307 -43.38 -12.59 -36.44
C GLY A 307 -41.86 -12.38 -36.27
N TYR A 308 -41.40 -11.15 -36.02
CA TYR A 308 -39.97 -10.86 -35.85
C TYR A 308 -39.61 -10.60 -34.37
N ILE A 309 -38.42 -11.06 -33.98
CA ILE A 309 -37.81 -10.76 -32.67
C ILE A 309 -36.56 -9.91 -32.91
N ARG A 310 -36.55 -8.67 -32.41
CA ARG A 310 -35.40 -7.76 -32.47
C ARG A 310 -34.85 -7.53 -31.06
N TRP A 311 -33.53 -7.43 -30.92
CA TRP A 311 -32.87 -7.06 -29.68
C TRP A 311 -31.66 -6.18 -29.95
N ASN A 312 -31.15 -5.51 -28.93
CA ASN A 312 -29.94 -4.71 -29.02
C ASN A 312 -28.73 -5.36 -28.34
N ASN A 313 -27.56 -5.06 -28.90
CA ASN A 313 -26.26 -5.45 -28.37
C ASN A 313 -25.48 -4.17 -28.05
N TRP A 314 -24.58 -4.24 -27.07
CA TRP A 314 -23.80 -3.09 -26.63
C TRP A 314 -22.31 -3.36 -26.74
N THR A 315 -21.55 -2.35 -27.17
CA THR A 315 -20.10 -2.33 -27.07
C THR A 315 -19.67 -1.25 -26.09
N LEU A 316 -18.91 -1.64 -25.08
CA LEU A 316 -18.36 -0.78 -24.05
C LEU A 316 -16.86 -0.64 -24.24
N THR A 317 -16.36 0.58 -24.16
CA THR A 317 -14.94 0.88 -24.34
C THR A 317 -14.40 1.47 -23.03
N LEU A 318 -13.43 0.79 -22.41
CA LEU A 318 -12.89 1.17 -21.09
C LEU A 318 -11.80 2.25 -21.15
N HIS A 319 -11.75 3.01 -22.24
CA HIS A 319 -10.80 4.12 -22.43
C HIS A 319 -11.54 5.29 -23.07
N ALA A 320 -11.02 6.50 -22.86
CA ALA A 320 -11.51 7.67 -23.56
C ALA A 320 -11.31 7.49 -25.07
N VAL A 321 -12.39 7.57 -25.83
CA VAL A 321 -12.39 7.61 -27.29
C VAL A 321 -12.63 9.05 -27.72
N LYS A 322 -11.78 9.56 -28.63
CA LYS A 322 -11.95 10.90 -29.22
C LYS A 322 -13.34 10.98 -29.85
N GLY A 323 -14.15 11.97 -29.46
CA GLY A 323 -15.55 12.11 -29.90
C GLY A 323 -16.58 11.23 -29.15
N GLY A 324 -16.17 10.51 -28.10
CA GLY A 324 -17.08 9.69 -27.29
C GLY A 324 -18.06 10.51 -26.45
N THR A 325 -19.33 10.11 -26.42
CA THR A 325 -20.43 10.79 -25.70
C THR A 325 -20.61 10.33 -24.25
N VAL A 326 -19.73 9.50 -23.71
CA VAL A 326 -19.79 9.00 -22.33
C VAL A 326 -18.61 9.55 -21.54
N ARG A 327 -18.91 10.38 -20.53
CA ARG A 327 -17.93 10.78 -19.51
C ARG A 327 -17.94 9.73 -18.41
N SER A 328 -16.87 8.97 -18.28
CA SER A 328 -16.66 8.10 -17.12
C SER A 328 -16.36 8.96 -15.89
N LYS A 329 -16.68 8.43 -14.70
CA LYS A 329 -16.46 9.13 -13.43
C LYS A 329 -15.59 8.27 -12.51
N PRO A 330 -14.51 8.82 -11.93
CA PRO A 330 -13.81 8.15 -10.86
C PRO A 330 -14.78 7.75 -9.76
N VAL A 331 -14.61 6.56 -9.21
CA VAL A 331 -15.44 6.04 -8.12
C VAL A 331 -14.57 5.90 -6.90
N ASP A 332 -15.07 6.43 -5.79
CA ASP A 332 -14.51 6.15 -4.48
C ASP A 332 -14.48 4.63 -4.27
N PRO A 333 -13.30 4.03 -3.98
CA PRO A 333 -13.17 2.59 -3.74
C PRO A 333 -14.18 2.04 -2.72
N ASP A 334 -14.60 2.83 -1.73
CA ASP A 334 -15.58 2.42 -0.71
C ASP A 334 -17.00 2.29 -1.24
N LYS A 335 -17.28 2.93 -2.38
CA LYS A 335 -18.56 2.93 -3.09
C LYS A 335 -18.56 1.99 -4.30
N PHE A 336 -17.43 1.34 -4.60
CA PHE A 336 -17.35 0.39 -5.71
C PHE A 336 -18.15 -0.89 -5.39
N PRO A 337 -18.95 -1.41 -6.35
CA PRO A 337 -19.72 -2.63 -6.12
C PRO A 337 -18.82 -3.87 -6.16
N ASN A 338 -18.49 -4.40 -4.98
CA ASN A 338 -17.65 -5.60 -4.82
C ASN A 338 -18.39 -6.92 -5.04
#